data_AF-A0AAD7XMF6-F1
#
_entry.id   AF-A0AAD7XMF6-F1
#
_cell.length_a   1.000
_cell.length_b   1.000
_cell.length_c   1.000
_cell.angle_alpha   90.00
_cell.angle_beta   90.00
_cell.angle_gamma   90.00
#
_symmetry.space_group_name_H-M   'P 1'
#
loop_
_entity.id
_entity.type
_entity.pdbx_description
1 polymer ?
#
loop_
_entity_poly.entity_id
_entity_poly.type
_entity_poly.pdbx_seq_one_letter_code
_entity_poly.pdbx_strand_id
1 'polypeptide(L)'
;MFNTAVLRSKLEQAKSSALATAERVQQKVLTEENKEKVRLMMERIGNAVEELVEETNPLGKDNEVASEMIDLTYVTDRFIAMGYPGRRRSTLLAVSRHLKMYHKGQYMVLNASEETYDYSAFEDQVLEFKFPGHPAPPLGMLFKMCASVESWIEADPQNVMAVHCLTGRGRTSVVLSCAMTWLGLFETTFEALAFVARRRNEPVERLTIPSQRRYAQYFANVLDGVAPRSDPVVLRRAIMSRAPQFAARGCCPYLQFFKSGKLAFTATRFEKQSDEIDLDAAKEPTWASPDDGPLAFEVDCVVHGDILLRCRHLDDDGSRVSMFRAALHSGFAPVGVLRLAKSQLDGACSDDRFQNDFFIDLIFEPATKTDEEPSHYDALLHRDSRFWAEVRARKRRVAEKKINNETKIDAAAPDPVFAIGAEDPPPSPPQPKQQQPHIATDELLERLAQADALFDDAATAAAAADQQREEEGGAAPAPQDDIDLLEQELREAAPPPAPADPPADTFDIDAFETYLNELGPPAAEEENAVAV
;
A
#
# COMPACT_ATOMS: atom_id res chain seq x y z
N MET A 1 -16.20 49.88 -10.06
CA MET A 1 -17.00 48.69 -9.68
C MET A 1 -17.96 48.39 -10.81
N PHE A 2 -17.59 47.49 -11.74
CA PHE A 2 -18.52 46.98 -12.73
C PHE A 2 -19.47 46.00 -12.04
N ASN A 3 -20.78 46.15 -12.24
CA ASN A 3 -21.79 45.34 -11.58
C ASN A 3 -21.77 43.91 -12.16
N THR A 4 -21.01 43.02 -11.51
CA THR A 4 -20.74 41.63 -11.92
C THR A 4 -22.02 40.80 -12.09
N ALA A 5 -23.08 41.12 -11.35
CA ALA A 5 -24.40 40.51 -11.50
C ALA A 5 -25.04 40.80 -12.87
N VAL A 6 -24.83 42.00 -13.41
CA VAL A 6 -25.36 42.41 -14.73
C VAL A 6 -24.58 41.73 -15.86
N LEU A 7 -23.27 41.57 -15.70
CA LEU A 7 -22.41 40.82 -16.63
C LEU A 7 -22.81 39.34 -16.67
N ARG A 8 -23.03 38.72 -15.50
CA ARG A 8 -23.50 37.33 -15.41
C ARG A 8 -24.87 37.11 -16.02
N SER A 9 -25.82 38.01 -15.75
CA SER A 9 -27.15 37.94 -16.36
C SER A 9 -27.08 38.06 -17.89
N LYS A 10 -26.22 38.94 -18.42
CA LYS A 10 -25.99 39.06 -19.87
C LYS A 10 -25.31 37.84 -20.48
N LEU A 11 -24.37 37.21 -19.75
CA LEU A 11 -23.65 36.03 -20.22
C LEU A 11 -24.55 34.78 -20.23
N GLU A 12 -25.42 34.61 -19.23
CA GLU A 12 -26.45 33.56 -19.21
C GLU A 12 -27.52 33.78 -20.30
N GLN A 13 -27.90 35.03 -20.55
CA GLN A 13 -28.79 35.36 -21.68
C GLN A 13 -28.13 35.04 -23.02
N ALA A 14 -26.83 35.33 -23.17
CA ALA A 14 -26.07 34.98 -24.36
C ALA A 14 -25.94 33.45 -24.53
N LYS A 15 -25.72 32.69 -23.44
CA LYS A 15 -25.70 31.22 -23.42
C LYS A 15 -27.03 30.63 -23.89
N SER A 16 -28.15 31.08 -23.31
CA SER A 16 -29.49 30.63 -23.68
C SER A 16 -29.84 30.98 -25.14
N SER A 17 -29.46 32.18 -25.61
CA SER A 17 -29.66 32.59 -27.01
C SER A 17 -28.80 31.79 -28.00
N ALA A 18 -27.56 31.46 -27.63
CA ALA A 18 -26.66 30.65 -28.45
C ALA A 18 -27.16 29.21 -28.57
N LEU A 19 -27.60 28.59 -27.47
CA LEU A 19 -28.21 27.25 -27.44
C LEU A 19 -29.51 27.19 -28.28
N ALA A 20 -30.39 28.19 -28.15
CA ALA A 20 -31.63 28.24 -28.93
C ALA A 20 -31.37 28.41 -30.44
N THR A 21 -30.30 29.13 -30.81
CA THR A 21 -29.88 29.28 -32.21
C THR A 21 -29.23 28.00 -32.73
N ALA A 22 -28.46 27.30 -31.89
CA ALA A 22 -27.85 26.03 -32.18
C ALA A 22 -28.87 24.92 -32.47
N GLU A 23 -29.91 24.81 -31.64
CA GLU A 23 -31.00 23.84 -31.86
C GLU A 23 -31.74 24.09 -33.17
N ARG A 24 -31.95 25.37 -33.52
CA ARG A 24 -32.54 25.77 -34.82
C ARG A 24 -31.66 25.43 -36.01
N VAL A 25 -30.33 25.52 -35.87
CA VAL A 25 -29.38 25.12 -36.91
C VAL A 25 -29.36 23.60 -37.05
N GLN A 26 -29.36 22.86 -35.96
CA GLN A 26 -29.36 21.40 -35.94
C GLN A 26 -30.61 20.82 -36.63
N GLN A 27 -31.78 21.46 -36.48
CA GLN A 27 -33.02 21.06 -37.18
C GLN A 27 -33.00 21.30 -38.69
N LYS A 28 -32.13 22.19 -39.20
CA LYS A 28 -32.04 22.53 -40.63
C LYS A 28 -30.93 21.78 -41.38
N VAL A 29 -30.09 21.03 -40.67
CA VAL A 29 -28.99 20.25 -41.27
C VAL A 29 -29.52 18.89 -41.73
N LEU A 30 -29.39 18.60 -43.03
CA LEU A 30 -30.07 17.49 -43.70
C LEU A 30 -29.37 16.11 -43.57
N THR A 31 -28.14 16.04 -43.06
CA THR A 31 -27.39 14.77 -42.94
C THR A 31 -26.96 14.49 -41.50
N GLU A 32 -27.09 13.23 -41.06
CA GLU A 32 -26.80 12.80 -39.67
C GLU A 32 -25.34 13.06 -39.25
N GLU A 33 -24.37 12.93 -40.16
CA GLU A 33 -22.95 13.21 -39.89
C GLU A 33 -22.70 14.69 -39.55
N ASN A 34 -23.42 15.60 -40.21
CA ASN A 34 -23.29 17.04 -39.95
C ASN A 34 -24.04 17.45 -38.67
N LYS A 35 -25.11 16.75 -38.28
CA LYS A 35 -25.78 16.96 -37.00
C LYS A 35 -24.86 16.61 -35.82
N GLU A 36 -24.08 15.53 -35.94
CA GLU A 36 -23.17 15.11 -34.88
C GLU A 36 -21.97 16.04 -34.72
N LYS A 37 -21.39 16.54 -35.83
CA LYS A 37 -20.34 17.57 -35.79
C LYS A 37 -20.82 18.88 -35.16
N VAL A 38 -22.06 19.29 -35.45
CA VAL A 38 -22.68 20.46 -34.83
C VAL A 38 -22.92 20.22 -33.34
N ARG A 39 -23.39 19.03 -32.94
CA ARG A 39 -23.56 18.66 -31.52
C ARG A 39 -22.25 18.76 -30.74
N LEU A 40 -21.17 18.19 -31.28
CA LEU A 40 -19.85 18.19 -30.65
C LEU A 40 -19.25 19.61 -30.54
N MET A 41 -19.42 20.44 -31.57
CA MET A 41 -18.99 21.84 -31.55
C MET A 41 -19.76 22.64 -30.48
N MET A 42 -21.05 22.36 -30.30
CA MET A 42 -21.89 23.04 -29.31
C MET A 42 -21.56 22.62 -27.87
N GLU A 43 -21.22 21.36 -27.65
CA GLU A 43 -20.73 20.88 -26.35
C GLU A 43 -19.41 21.58 -25.97
N ARG A 44 -18.49 21.75 -26.92
CA ARG A 44 -17.23 22.51 -26.68
C ARG A 44 -17.48 23.98 -26.37
N ILE A 45 -18.44 24.63 -27.05
CA ILE A 45 -18.83 26.02 -26.76
C ILE A 45 -19.49 26.11 -25.37
N GLY A 46 -20.35 25.15 -25.01
CA GLY A 46 -20.98 25.09 -23.69
C GLY A 46 -19.96 25.01 -22.55
N ASN A 47 -18.96 24.15 -22.71
CA ASN A 47 -17.88 23.98 -21.74
C ASN A 47 -17.01 25.24 -21.62
N ALA A 48 -16.63 25.86 -22.74
CA ALA A 48 -15.83 27.09 -22.72
C ALA A 48 -16.57 28.28 -22.08
N VAL A 49 -17.90 28.35 -22.24
CA VAL A 49 -18.71 29.38 -21.59
C VAL A 49 -18.84 29.12 -20.09
N GLU A 50 -18.93 27.87 -19.64
CA GLU A 50 -18.90 27.51 -18.22
C GLU A 50 -17.57 27.88 -17.56
N GLU A 51 -16.45 27.63 -18.22
CA GLU A 51 -15.11 28.01 -17.78
C GLU A 51 -14.99 29.53 -17.57
N LEU A 52 -15.47 30.33 -18.53
CA LEU A 52 -15.48 31.80 -18.43
C LEU A 52 -16.45 32.34 -17.35
N VAL A 53 -17.56 31.63 -17.09
CA VAL A 53 -18.49 31.97 -16.00
C VAL A 53 -17.87 31.66 -14.63
N GLU A 54 -17.05 30.62 -14.52
CA GLU A 54 -16.34 30.29 -13.28
C GLU A 54 -15.16 31.23 -13.01
N GLU A 55 -14.40 31.63 -14.03
CA GLU A 55 -13.29 32.59 -13.90
C GLU A 55 -13.73 33.98 -13.45
N THR A 56 -14.96 34.39 -13.76
CA THR A 56 -15.48 35.73 -13.43
C THR A 56 -15.99 35.86 -11.98
N ASN A 57 -15.92 34.80 -11.17
CA ASN A 57 -16.34 34.84 -9.76
C ASN A 57 -15.39 34.11 -8.79
N PRO A 58 -14.17 34.65 -8.56
CA PRO A 58 -13.25 34.07 -7.58
C PRO A 58 -13.64 34.30 -6.10
N LEU A 59 -14.65 35.13 -5.78
CA LEU A 59 -14.91 35.62 -4.41
C LEU A 59 -16.40 35.81 -4.02
N GLY A 60 -17.35 35.16 -4.69
CA GLY A 60 -18.79 35.46 -4.50
C GLY A 60 -19.71 34.26 -4.27
N LYS A 61 -19.21 33.12 -3.78
CA LYS A 61 -20.03 31.94 -3.43
C LYS A 61 -19.67 31.35 -2.06
N ASP A 62 -19.24 32.18 -1.12
CA ASP A 62 -19.16 31.80 0.28
C ASP A 62 -20.58 31.84 0.88
N ASN A 63 -21.36 30.76 0.69
CA ASN A 63 -22.31 30.17 1.66
C ASN A 63 -23.43 29.28 1.11
N GLU A 64 -23.62 29.12 -0.21
CA GLU A 64 -24.75 28.32 -0.72
C GLU A 64 -24.42 27.42 -1.92
N VAL A 65 -23.18 26.94 -2.00
CA VAL A 65 -22.97 25.56 -2.48
C VAL A 65 -22.80 24.77 -1.20
N ALA A 66 -23.76 23.90 -0.88
CA ALA A 66 -23.57 22.94 0.19
C ALA A 66 -22.17 22.36 0.06
N SER A 67 -21.32 22.63 1.05
CA SER A 67 -20.00 22.06 1.19
C SER A 67 -20.15 20.56 1.00
N GLU A 68 -19.89 20.06 -0.21
CA GLU A 68 -19.59 18.64 -0.35
C GLU A 68 -18.34 18.47 0.49
N MET A 69 -18.51 17.93 1.71
CA MET A 69 -17.41 17.63 2.61
C MET A 69 -16.39 16.82 1.82
N ILE A 70 -15.28 17.47 1.50
CA ILE A 70 -14.17 16.82 0.81
C ILE A 70 -13.56 15.88 1.85
N ASP A 71 -13.49 14.58 1.54
CA ASP A 71 -12.73 13.63 2.35
C ASP A 71 -11.24 13.93 2.15
N LEU A 72 -10.73 14.88 2.92
CA LEU A 72 -9.36 15.36 2.90
C LEU A 72 -8.94 15.71 4.33
N THR A 73 -7.85 15.12 4.78
CA THR A 73 -7.30 15.29 6.13
C THR A 73 -5.83 15.62 6.02
N TYR A 74 -5.43 16.75 6.59
CA TYR A 74 -4.03 17.05 6.84
C TYR A 74 -3.56 16.16 8.00
N VAL A 75 -2.75 15.15 7.68
CA VAL A 75 -2.09 14.31 8.68
C VAL A 75 -0.97 15.09 9.35
N THR A 76 -0.22 15.85 8.55
CA THR A 76 0.69 16.91 8.98
C THR A 76 0.51 18.11 8.05
N ASP A 77 1.28 19.18 8.25
CA ASP A 77 1.29 20.33 7.34
C ASP A 77 1.73 19.95 5.91
N ARG A 78 2.47 18.85 5.76
CA ARG A 78 3.07 18.40 4.49
C ARG A 78 2.49 17.11 3.94
N PHE A 79 1.70 16.38 4.72
CA PHE A 79 1.09 15.11 4.33
C PHE A 79 -0.42 15.18 4.43
N ILE A 80 -1.09 14.90 3.31
CA ILE A 80 -2.53 14.93 3.18
C ILE A 80 -3.03 13.51 2.85
N ALA A 81 -3.98 12.99 3.62
CA ALA A 81 -4.76 11.81 3.28
C ALA A 81 -6.08 12.25 2.65
N MET A 82 -6.47 11.68 1.50
CA MET A 82 -7.75 12.01 0.89
C MET A 82 -8.46 10.79 0.29
N GLY A 83 -9.78 10.92 0.10
CA GLY A 83 -10.62 9.96 -0.61
C GLY A 83 -10.40 9.98 -2.12
N TYR A 84 -10.98 9.01 -2.85
CA TYR A 84 -10.83 8.91 -4.29
C TYR A 84 -11.49 10.09 -5.03
N PRO A 85 -10.72 10.96 -5.71
CA PRO A 85 -11.26 12.16 -6.35
C PRO A 85 -12.10 11.83 -7.59
N GLY A 86 -11.80 10.70 -8.26
CA GLY A 86 -12.48 10.29 -9.49
C GLY A 86 -13.91 9.76 -9.30
N ARG A 87 -14.47 9.73 -8.08
CA ARG A 87 -15.81 9.20 -7.83
C ARG A 87 -16.92 10.04 -8.49
N ARG A 88 -16.76 11.37 -8.49
CA ARG A 88 -17.68 12.33 -9.12
C ARG A 88 -16.88 13.50 -9.65
N ARG A 89 -17.33 14.10 -10.76
CA ARG A 89 -16.71 15.31 -11.32
C ARG A 89 -16.72 16.47 -10.30
N SER A 90 -17.77 16.59 -9.48
CA SER A 90 -17.84 17.61 -8.42
C SER A 90 -16.74 17.42 -7.37
N THR A 91 -16.54 16.19 -6.89
CA THR A 91 -15.48 15.83 -5.94
C THR A 91 -14.09 16.13 -6.51
N LEU A 92 -13.83 15.69 -7.75
CA LEU A 92 -12.57 15.96 -8.45
C LEU A 92 -12.26 17.47 -8.49
N LEU A 93 -13.23 18.28 -8.93
CA LEU A 93 -13.06 19.73 -9.03
C LEU A 93 -12.89 20.39 -7.67
N ALA A 94 -13.61 19.92 -6.65
CA ALA A 94 -13.52 20.44 -5.29
C ALA A 94 -12.13 20.19 -4.69
N VAL A 95 -11.60 18.95 -4.79
CA VAL A 95 -10.25 18.59 -4.32
C VAL A 95 -9.19 19.37 -5.11
N SER A 96 -9.29 19.43 -6.43
CA SER A 96 -8.37 20.19 -7.28
C SER A 96 -8.35 21.67 -6.89
N ARG A 97 -9.53 22.29 -6.69
CA ARG A 97 -9.64 23.69 -6.29
C ARG A 97 -9.00 23.91 -4.92
N HIS A 98 -9.22 23.01 -3.96
CA HIS A 98 -8.60 23.07 -2.64
C HIS A 98 -7.07 23.04 -2.75
N LEU A 99 -6.50 22.05 -3.44
CA LEU A 99 -5.03 21.95 -3.59
C LEU A 99 -4.45 23.16 -4.34
N LYS A 100 -5.11 23.65 -5.38
CA LYS A 100 -4.69 24.85 -6.12
C LYS A 100 -4.81 26.13 -5.31
N MET A 101 -5.78 26.23 -4.42
CA MET A 101 -5.97 27.43 -3.59
C MET A 101 -4.89 27.55 -2.52
N TYR A 102 -4.48 26.42 -1.93
CA TYR A 102 -3.58 26.41 -0.78
C TYR A 102 -2.13 26.04 -1.09
N HIS A 103 -1.90 25.26 -2.16
CA HIS A 103 -0.62 24.62 -2.47
C HIS A 103 -0.24 24.73 -3.94
N LYS A 104 -0.71 25.77 -4.66
CA LYS A 104 -0.42 25.93 -6.10
C LYS A 104 1.06 25.77 -6.40
N GLY A 105 1.41 24.86 -7.32
CA GLY A 105 2.79 24.58 -7.70
C GLY A 105 3.62 23.83 -6.65
N GLN A 106 3.02 23.44 -5.53
CA GLN A 106 3.68 22.83 -4.36
C GLN A 106 2.91 21.60 -3.84
N TYR A 107 1.98 21.04 -4.61
CA TYR A 107 1.37 19.75 -4.30
C TYR A 107 1.77 18.69 -5.33
N MET A 108 1.88 17.45 -4.87
CA MET A 108 1.93 16.25 -5.71
C MET A 108 0.88 15.27 -5.19
N VAL A 109 0.15 14.62 -6.09
CA VAL A 109 -0.84 13.60 -5.74
C VAL A 109 -0.25 12.21 -5.96
N LEU A 110 -0.27 11.34 -4.94
CA LEU A 110 0.07 9.92 -5.07
C LEU A 110 -1.23 9.10 -5.18
N ASN A 111 -1.47 8.53 -6.36
CA ASN A 111 -2.60 7.66 -6.65
C ASN A 111 -2.24 6.18 -6.41
N ALA A 112 -2.76 5.62 -5.32
CA ALA A 112 -2.68 4.19 -4.97
C ALA A 112 -4.04 3.46 -5.12
N SER A 113 -4.94 4.02 -5.92
CA SER A 113 -6.30 3.50 -6.16
C SER A 113 -6.37 2.47 -7.29
N GLU A 114 -5.36 2.44 -8.16
CA GLU A 114 -5.29 1.62 -9.38
C GLU A 114 -6.27 2.05 -10.50
N GLU A 115 -7.16 2.98 -10.20
CA GLU A 115 -8.09 3.60 -11.13
C GLU A 115 -7.56 4.96 -11.61
N THR A 116 -7.79 5.26 -12.88
CA THR A 116 -7.40 6.54 -13.48
C THR A 116 -8.58 7.52 -13.48
N TYR A 117 -8.25 8.80 -13.50
CA TYR A 117 -9.21 9.90 -13.66
C TYR A 117 -8.54 11.04 -14.43
N ASP A 118 -9.26 12.13 -14.68
CA ASP A 118 -8.71 13.28 -15.40
C ASP A 118 -7.61 13.99 -14.57
N TYR A 119 -6.34 13.63 -14.84
CA TYR A 119 -5.17 14.17 -14.14
C TYR A 119 -4.88 15.63 -14.49
N SER A 120 -5.42 16.14 -15.60
CA SER A 120 -5.29 17.56 -15.95
C SER A 120 -5.94 18.47 -14.89
N ALA A 121 -6.94 17.95 -14.16
CA ALA A 121 -7.51 18.62 -13.00
C ALA A 121 -6.46 18.94 -11.93
N PHE A 122 -5.38 18.18 -11.85
CA PHE A 122 -4.26 18.35 -10.93
C PHE A 122 -2.98 18.84 -11.61
N GLU A 123 -3.09 19.51 -12.76
CA GLU A 123 -1.92 20.03 -13.51
C GLU A 123 -0.90 18.92 -13.83
N ASP A 124 -1.40 17.70 -14.03
CA ASP A 124 -0.63 16.47 -14.24
C ASP A 124 0.40 16.16 -13.13
N GLN A 125 0.24 16.76 -11.94
CA GLN A 125 1.03 16.47 -10.73
C GLN A 125 0.49 15.22 -10.03
N VAL A 126 0.49 14.08 -10.73
CA VAL A 126 0.00 12.80 -10.22
C VAL A 126 1.02 11.68 -10.43
N LEU A 127 1.50 11.08 -9.34
CA LEU A 127 2.26 9.84 -9.34
C LEU A 127 1.30 8.65 -9.24
N GLU A 128 1.25 7.81 -10.27
CA GLU A 128 0.37 6.65 -10.33
C GLU A 128 1.12 5.35 -9.98
N PHE A 129 0.55 4.58 -9.05
CA PHE A 129 1.05 3.25 -8.70
C PHE A 129 -0.07 2.20 -8.78
N LYS A 130 0.20 1.09 -9.47
CA LYS A 130 -0.76 0.01 -9.72
C LYS A 130 -0.23 -1.31 -9.16
N PHE A 131 -1.08 -2.02 -8.42
CA PHE A 131 -0.74 -3.31 -7.81
C PHE A 131 -1.97 -4.23 -7.75
N PRO A 132 -2.42 -4.74 -8.93
CA PRO A 132 -3.70 -5.41 -9.10
C PRO A 132 -4.00 -6.46 -8.04
N GLY A 133 -5.15 -6.27 -7.38
CA GLY A 133 -5.71 -7.22 -6.42
C GLY A 133 -5.03 -7.27 -5.06
N HIS A 134 -3.87 -6.62 -4.87
CA HIS A 134 -3.16 -6.65 -3.60
C HIS A 134 -3.82 -5.71 -2.58
N PRO A 135 -3.99 -6.14 -1.32
CA PRO A 135 -4.59 -5.32 -0.27
C PRO A 135 -3.70 -4.14 0.15
N ALA A 136 -2.39 -4.27 -0.02
CA ALA A 136 -1.36 -3.28 0.24
C ALA A 136 -0.41 -3.20 -0.97
N PRO A 137 0.35 -2.10 -1.15
CA PRO A 137 1.40 -2.08 -2.16
C PRO A 137 2.44 -3.19 -1.87
N PRO A 138 2.93 -3.91 -2.90
CA PRO A 138 4.06 -4.84 -2.82
C PRO A 138 5.25 -4.22 -2.08
N LEU A 139 6.07 -5.04 -1.41
CA LEU A 139 7.05 -4.51 -0.45
C LEU A 139 8.08 -3.60 -1.11
N GLY A 140 8.66 -4.01 -2.25
CA GLY A 140 9.58 -3.15 -3.00
C GLY A 140 8.90 -1.89 -3.56
N MET A 141 7.60 -1.97 -3.89
CA MET A 141 6.82 -0.81 -4.34
C MET A 141 6.59 0.20 -3.21
N LEU A 142 6.42 -0.24 -1.96
CA LEU A 142 6.37 0.68 -0.80
C LEU A 142 7.64 1.52 -0.71
N PHE A 143 8.82 0.91 -0.87
CA PHE A 143 10.09 1.64 -0.87
C PHE A 143 10.21 2.60 -2.05
N LYS A 144 9.80 2.17 -3.24
CA LYS A 144 9.74 3.05 -4.42
C LYS A 144 8.85 4.28 -4.19
N MET A 145 7.64 4.06 -3.65
CA MET A 145 6.74 5.15 -3.27
C MET A 145 7.39 6.10 -2.27
N CYS A 146 8.06 5.57 -1.23
CA CYS A 146 8.74 6.39 -0.22
C CYS A 146 9.87 7.24 -0.81
N ALA A 147 10.66 6.69 -1.74
CA ALA A 147 11.71 7.44 -2.44
C ALA A 147 11.13 8.55 -3.34
N SER A 148 10.03 8.28 -4.07
CA SER A 148 9.34 9.32 -4.85
C SER A 148 8.78 10.43 -3.95
N VAL A 149 8.21 10.06 -2.80
CA VAL A 149 7.70 11.02 -1.80
C VAL A 149 8.84 11.86 -1.25
N GLU A 150 9.95 11.26 -0.86
CA GLU A 150 11.13 11.96 -0.37
C GLU A 150 11.69 12.94 -1.40
N SER A 151 11.88 12.49 -2.65
CA SER A 151 12.34 13.35 -3.74
C SER A 151 11.49 14.61 -3.89
N TRP A 152 10.16 14.49 -3.77
CA TRP A 152 9.25 15.64 -3.84
C TRP A 152 9.33 16.53 -2.59
N ILE A 153 9.27 15.92 -1.41
CA ILE A 153 9.25 16.63 -0.13
C ILE A 153 10.58 17.34 0.16
N GLU A 154 11.71 16.81 -0.30
CA GLU A 154 13.02 17.44 -0.13
C GLU A 154 13.33 18.50 -1.20
N ALA A 155 12.58 18.55 -2.31
CA ALA A 155 12.80 19.55 -3.37
C ALA A 155 12.44 20.97 -2.93
N ASP A 156 11.41 21.14 -2.10
CA ASP A 156 11.00 22.44 -1.55
C ASP A 156 10.40 22.21 -0.15
N PRO A 157 10.82 22.97 0.90
CA PRO A 157 10.22 22.88 2.24
C PRO A 157 8.69 23.16 2.26
N GLN A 158 8.16 23.85 1.26
CA GLN A 158 6.75 24.17 1.12
C GLN A 158 5.95 23.08 0.38
N ASN A 159 6.61 22.07 -0.19
CA ASN A 159 5.94 20.98 -0.91
C ASN A 159 5.10 20.12 0.04
N VAL A 160 3.91 19.75 -0.44
CA VAL A 160 2.98 18.84 0.22
C VAL A 160 2.69 17.62 -0.66
N MET A 161 2.47 16.48 -0.03
CA MET A 161 2.12 15.22 -0.68
C MET A 161 0.69 14.83 -0.30
N ALA A 162 -0.19 14.69 -1.30
CA ALA A 162 -1.55 14.23 -1.12
C ALA A 162 -1.70 12.78 -1.58
N VAL A 163 -1.98 11.87 -0.66
CA VAL A 163 -2.05 10.43 -0.92
C VAL A 163 -3.51 9.97 -0.90
N HIS A 164 -3.90 9.19 -1.89
CA HIS A 164 -5.23 8.58 -1.91
C HIS A 164 -5.22 7.15 -2.44
N CYS A 165 -6.28 6.42 -2.09
CA CYS A 165 -6.66 5.17 -2.72
C CYS A 165 -8.15 5.22 -3.06
N LEU A 166 -8.80 4.08 -3.32
CA LEU A 166 -10.24 4.04 -3.61
C LEU A 166 -11.12 4.54 -2.46
N THR A 167 -10.69 4.31 -1.22
CA THR A 167 -11.45 4.67 -0.01
C THR A 167 -10.78 5.75 0.83
N GLY A 168 -9.54 6.13 0.53
CA GLY A 168 -8.76 7.07 1.34
C GLY A 168 -8.33 6.56 2.71
N ARG A 169 -8.51 5.26 2.99
CA ARG A 169 -8.30 4.65 4.32
C ARG A 169 -7.02 3.80 4.36
N GLY A 170 -7.15 2.47 4.36
CA GLY A 170 -6.04 1.55 4.66
C GLY A 170 -4.77 1.73 3.82
N ARG A 171 -4.86 1.64 2.49
CA ARG A 171 -3.68 1.81 1.60
C ARG A 171 -3.03 3.19 1.76
N THR A 172 -3.85 4.25 1.80
CA THR A 172 -3.39 5.63 2.04
C THR A 172 -2.61 5.72 3.35
N SER A 173 -3.16 5.14 4.41
CA SER A 173 -2.58 5.22 5.75
C SER A 173 -1.26 4.46 5.84
N VAL A 174 -1.16 3.27 5.24
CA VAL A 174 0.11 2.52 5.17
C VAL A 174 1.17 3.31 4.40
N VAL A 175 0.85 3.82 3.21
CA VAL A 175 1.82 4.60 2.40
C VAL A 175 2.30 5.82 3.16
N LEU A 176 1.41 6.58 3.79
CA LEU A 176 1.78 7.74 4.61
C LEU A 176 2.67 7.35 5.80
N SER A 177 2.32 6.27 6.50
CA SER A 177 3.08 5.80 7.68
C SER A 177 4.49 5.37 7.29
N CYS A 178 4.61 4.59 6.21
CA CYS A 178 5.90 4.18 5.66
C CYS A 178 6.72 5.39 5.20
N ALA A 179 6.12 6.34 4.49
CA ALA A 179 6.81 7.53 4.00
C ALA A 179 7.30 8.44 5.14
N MET A 180 6.48 8.68 6.16
CA MET A 180 6.90 9.49 7.31
C MET A 180 8.02 8.78 8.10
N THR A 181 7.96 7.46 8.25
CA THR A 181 9.05 6.69 8.88
C THR A 181 10.32 6.75 8.03
N TRP A 182 10.20 6.58 6.71
CA TRP A 182 11.31 6.66 5.75
C TRP A 182 12.05 8.00 5.81
N LEU A 183 11.31 9.09 6.01
CA LEU A 183 11.82 10.45 6.18
C LEU A 183 12.40 10.73 7.57
N GLY A 184 12.26 9.78 8.52
CA GLY A 184 12.70 9.94 9.90
C GLY A 184 11.81 10.86 10.74
N LEU A 185 10.54 11.05 10.36
CA LEU A 185 9.55 11.79 11.14
C LEU A 185 9.03 11.01 12.35
N PHE A 186 9.08 9.68 12.27
CA PHE A 186 8.70 8.76 13.34
C PHE A 186 9.79 7.71 13.48
N GLU A 187 9.98 7.20 14.70
CA GLU A 187 10.96 6.17 14.99
C GLU A 187 10.49 4.82 14.46
N THR A 188 9.19 4.52 14.59
CA THR A 188 8.60 3.28 14.08
C THR A 188 7.43 3.52 13.12
N THR A 189 7.22 2.57 12.19
CA THR A 189 6.09 2.61 11.25
C THR A 189 4.74 2.50 11.96
N PHE A 190 4.68 1.83 13.10
CA PHE A 190 3.44 1.69 13.87
C PHE A 190 3.10 2.95 14.67
N GLU A 191 4.09 3.69 15.17
CA GLU A 191 3.85 5.03 15.74
C GLU A 191 3.28 5.98 14.69
N ALA A 192 3.88 5.99 13.49
CA ALA A 192 3.38 6.77 12.36
C ALA A 192 1.95 6.38 11.99
N LEU A 193 1.64 5.08 11.97
CA LEU A 193 0.30 4.58 11.66
C LEU A 193 -0.73 4.97 12.73
N ALA A 194 -0.37 4.84 14.00
CA ALA A 194 -1.22 5.27 15.11
C ALA A 194 -1.48 6.78 15.03
N PHE A 195 -0.47 7.59 14.65
CA PHE A 195 -0.63 9.02 14.43
C PHE A 195 -1.58 9.32 13.27
N VAL A 196 -1.44 8.66 12.11
CA VAL A 196 -2.39 8.80 10.99
C VAL A 196 -3.81 8.46 11.44
N ALA A 197 -3.97 7.37 12.19
CA ALA A 197 -5.26 6.92 12.70
C ALA A 197 -5.92 7.96 13.63
N ARG A 198 -5.16 8.52 14.58
CA ARG A 198 -5.61 9.63 15.43
C ARG A 198 -6.03 10.85 14.60
N ARG A 199 -5.24 11.25 13.61
CA ARG A 199 -5.57 12.38 12.71
C ARG A 199 -6.83 12.14 11.88
N ARG A 200 -7.10 10.88 11.52
CA ARG A 200 -8.31 10.44 10.81
C ARG A 200 -9.50 10.17 11.74
N ASN A 201 -9.33 10.35 13.06
CA ASN A 201 -10.33 10.04 14.08
C ASN A 201 -10.91 8.61 13.95
N GLU A 202 -10.03 7.64 13.66
CA GLU A 202 -10.39 6.23 13.55
C GLU A 202 -9.37 5.37 14.31
N PRO A 203 -9.78 4.24 14.92
CA PRO A 203 -8.81 3.26 15.42
C PRO A 203 -8.10 2.54 14.26
N VAL A 204 -6.87 2.09 14.50
CA VAL A 204 -6.00 1.46 13.49
C VAL A 204 -6.68 0.24 12.85
N GLU A 205 -7.42 -0.54 13.65
CA GLU A 205 -8.11 -1.77 13.27
C GLU A 205 -9.30 -1.50 12.34
N ARG A 206 -9.92 -0.32 12.42
CA ARG A 206 -10.99 0.08 11.50
C ARG A 206 -10.42 0.72 10.23
N LEU A 207 -9.28 1.40 10.35
CA LEU A 207 -8.64 2.10 9.25
C LEU A 207 -7.94 1.14 8.27
N THR A 208 -7.36 0.06 8.81
CA THR A 208 -6.53 -0.90 8.06
C THR A 208 -7.08 -2.32 8.11
N ILE A 209 -6.61 -3.17 7.21
CA ILE A 209 -6.86 -4.63 7.23
C ILE A 209 -5.59 -5.39 7.65
N PRO A 210 -5.70 -6.65 8.12
CA PRO A 210 -4.55 -7.43 8.58
C PRO A 210 -3.36 -7.48 7.62
N SER A 211 -3.59 -7.70 6.31
CA SER A 211 -2.50 -7.72 5.34
C SER A 211 -1.79 -6.37 5.19
N GLN A 212 -2.49 -5.25 5.37
CA GLN A 212 -1.87 -3.92 5.35
C GLN A 212 -0.93 -3.71 6.54
N ARG A 213 -1.36 -4.13 7.73
CA ARG A 213 -0.52 -4.11 8.94
C ARG A 213 0.69 -5.04 8.81
N ARG A 214 0.51 -6.22 8.20
CA ARG A 214 1.61 -7.15 7.90
C ARG A 214 2.66 -6.53 6.97
N TYR A 215 2.24 -5.80 5.94
CA TYR A 215 3.18 -5.12 5.05
C TYR A 215 3.87 -3.93 5.70
N ALA A 216 3.19 -3.19 6.59
CA ALA A 216 3.83 -2.19 7.43
C ALA A 216 4.89 -2.80 8.35
N GLN A 217 4.63 -4.00 8.90
CA GLN A 217 5.64 -4.75 9.67
C GLN A 217 6.83 -5.17 8.81
N TYR A 218 6.60 -5.71 7.61
CA TYR A 218 7.68 -6.08 6.70
C TYR A 218 8.54 -4.88 6.31
N PHE A 219 7.91 -3.73 6.07
CA PHE A 219 8.62 -2.47 5.83
C PHE A 219 9.49 -2.07 7.03
N ALA A 220 8.94 -2.11 8.25
CA ALA A 220 9.69 -1.83 9.47
C ALA A 220 10.89 -2.78 9.66
N ASN A 221 10.68 -4.08 9.46
CA ASN A 221 11.74 -5.09 9.53
C ASN A 221 12.90 -4.78 8.57
N VAL A 222 12.58 -4.38 7.33
CA VAL A 222 13.59 -3.98 6.35
C VAL A 222 14.34 -2.72 6.80
N LEU A 223 13.65 -1.71 7.33
CA LEU A 223 14.31 -0.53 7.90
C LEU A 223 15.24 -0.87 9.07
N ASP A 224 14.92 -1.92 9.81
CA ASP A 224 15.77 -2.43 10.89
C ASP A 224 16.97 -3.24 10.43
N GLY A 225 17.08 -3.53 9.12
CA GLY A 225 18.18 -4.29 8.54
C GLY A 225 17.87 -5.77 8.34
N VAL A 226 16.62 -6.20 8.57
CA VAL A 226 16.19 -7.58 8.37
C VAL A 226 15.84 -7.78 6.90
N ALA A 227 16.77 -8.39 6.16
CA ALA A 227 16.55 -8.71 4.76
C ALA A 227 15.61 -9.90 4.57
N PRO A 228 14.62 -9.80 3.67
CA PRO A 228 13.83 -10.97 3.28
C PRO A 228 14.75 -12.00 2.61
N ARG A 229 14.45 -13.29 2.82
CA ARG A 229 15.12 -14.36 2.07
C ARG A 229 14.89 -14.18 0.56
N SER A 230 15.97 -14.33 -0.21
CA SER A 230 15.97 -14.21 -1.68
C SER A 230 15.73 -15.55 -2.39
N ASP A 231 15.92 -16.68 -1.69
CA ASP A 231 15.65 -17.99 -2.27
C ASP A 231 14.14 -18.25 -2.39
N PRO A 232 13.67 -18.74 -3.56
CA PRO A 232 12.29 -19.16 -3.75
C PRO A 232 11.94 -20.34 -2.83
N VAL A 233 10.64 -20.48 -2.53
CA VAL A 233 10.10 -21.60 -1.76
C VAL A 233 8.96 -22.26 -2.51
N VAL A 234 8.73 -23.54 -2.26
CA VAL A 234 7.55 -24.25 -2.77
C VAL A 234 6.47 -24.20 -1.72
N LEU A 235 5.32 -23.60 -2.03
CA LEU A 235 4.10 -23.76 -1.25
C LEU A 235 3.50 -25.12 -1.60
N ARG A 236 3.66 -26.11 -0.72
CA ARG A 236 3.18 -27.48 -0.91
C ARG A 236 1.70 -27.60 -0.69
N ARG A 237 1.26 -27.13 0.48
CA ARG A 237 -0.11 -27.32 0.95
C ARG A 237 -0.60 -26.12 1.73
N ALA A 238 -1.91 -25.90 1.65
CA ALA A 238 -2.64 -25.06 2.57
C ALA A 238 -3.64 -25.91 3.35
N ILE A 239 -3.74 -25.72 4.66
CA ILE A 239 -4.65 -26.47 5.53
C ILE A 239 -5.53 -25.48 6.27
N MET A 240 -6.81 -25.48 5.94
CA MET A 240 -7.83 -24.72 6.66
C MET A 240 -8.29 -25.53 7.87
N SER A 241 -8.16 -24.96 9.07
CA SER A 241 -8.48 -25.63 10.34
C SER A 241 -9.89 -26.25 10.40
N ARG A 242 -10.89 -25.56 9.85
CA ARG A 242 -12.29 -25.99 9.81
C ARG A 242 -13.05 -25.26 8.69
N ALA A 243 -14.07 -25.87 8.11
CA ALA A 243 -14.94 -25.20 7.14
C ALA A 243 -15.79 -24.09 7.82
N PRO A 244 -15.83 -22.86 7.29
CA PRO A 244 -16.77 -21.82 7.74
C PRO A 244 -18.18 -22.01 7.16
N GLN A 245 -19.19 -21.40 7.79
CA GLN A 245 -20.59 -21.56 7.42
C GLN A 245 -21.06 -20.48 6.43
N PHE A 246 -20.94 -20.73 5.12
CA PHE A 246 -21.36 -19.78 4.07
C PHE A 246 -22.74 -20.10 3.44
N ALA A 247 -23.17 -21.36 3.49
CA ALA A 247 -24.47 -21.85 3.05
C ALA A 247 -25.01 -22.88 4.07
N ALA A 248 -26.23 -23.39 3.86
CA ALA A 248 -26.86 -24.35 4.79
C ALA A 248 -26.01 -25.62 5.02
N ARG A 249 -25.30 -26.08 3.99
CA ARG A 249 -24.45 -27.28 4.03
C ARG A 249 -22.97 -27.00 4.34
N GLY A 250 -22.63 -25.78 4.77
CA GLY A 250 -21.25 -25.36 5.07
C GLY A 250 -20.69 -24.41 4.00
N CYS A 251 -19.58 -24.75 3.36
CA CYS A 251 -19.02 -23.98 2.25
C CYS A 251 -18.47 -24.90 1.17
N CYS A 252 -18.22 -24.35 -0.02
CA CYS A 252 -17.56 -25.04 -1.14
C CYS A 252 -16.29 -24.27 -1.49
N PRO A 253 -15.21 -24.45 -0.70
CA PRO A 253 -14.05 -23.56 -0.74
C PRO A 253 -13.07 -23.97 -1.84
N TYR A 254 -12.44 -22.98 -2.46
CA TYR A 254 -11.24 -23.15 -3.26
C TYR A 254 -10.28 -21.98 -3.02
N LEU A 255 -8.99 -22.27 -3.13
CA LEU A 255 -7.92 -21.31 -2.88
C LEU A 255 -7.30 -20.85 -4.20
N GLN A 256 -6.93 -19.59 -4.27
CA GLN A 256 -6.26 -18.99 -5.42
C GLN A 256 -5.01 -18.28 -4.94
N PHE A 257 -3.89 -18.58 -5.58
CA PHE A 257 -2.59 -18.00 -5.28
C PHE A 257 -2.19 -17.09 -6.42
N PHE A 258 -1.89 -15.83 -6.09
CA PHE A 258 -1.47 -14.83 -7.04
C PHE A 258 -0.02 -14.43 -6.77
N LYS A 259 0.77 -14.31 -7.84
CA LYS A 259 2.14 -13.81 -7.86
C LYS A 259 2.20 -12.66 -8.87
N SER A 260 2.77 -11.52 -8.47
CA SER A 260 2.91 -10.34 -9.34
C SER A 260 1.59 -9.89 -10.01
N GLY A 261 0.48 -10.01 -9.28
CA GLY A 261 -0.87 -9.64 -9.76
C GLY A 261 -1.52 -10.66 -10.72
N LYS A 262 -0.84 -11.76 -11.04
CA LYS A 262 -1.35 -12.83 -11.92
C LYS A 262 -1.72 -14.06 -11.09
N LEU A 263 -2.76 -14.77 -11.51
CA LEU A 263 -3.14 -16.05 -10.91
C LEU A 263 -2.08 -17.10 -11.25
N ALA A 264 -1.36 -17.58 -10.24
CA ALA A 264 -0.33 -18.60 -10.39
C ALA A 264 -0.94 -20.01 -10.26
N PHE A 265 -1.82 -20.22 -9.28
CA PHE A 265 -2.41 -21.52 -9.02
C PHE A 265 -3.83 -21.41 -8.43
N THR A 266 -4.68 -22.40 -8.73
CA THR A 266 -5.97 -22.58 -8.05
C THR A 266 -5.99 -23.97 -7.44
N ALA A 267 -6.14 -24.04 -6.12
CA ALA A 267 -6.20 -25.28 -5.37
C ALA A 267 -7.65 -25.58 -4.97
N THR A 268 -8.11 -26.76 -5.33
CA THR A 268 -9.37 -27.38 -4.92
C THR A 268 -9.08 -28.46 -3.86
N ARG A 269 -10.11 -28.86 -3.14
CA ARG A 269 -10.01 -29.92 -2.13
C ARG A 269 -10.00 -31.28 -2.83
N PHE A 270 -9.09 -32.16 -2.42
CA PHE A 270 -9.12 -33.58 -2.79
C PHE A 270 -10.11 -34.33 -1.90
N GLU A 271 -11.00 -35.11 -2.51
CA GLU A 271 -11.80 -36.08 -1.78
C GLU A 271 -11.07 -37.43 -1.83
N LYS A 272 -10.76 -38.03 -0.67
CA LYS A 272 -10.28 -39.42 -0.61
C LYS A 272 -11.47 -40.36 -0.82
N GLN A 273 -12.03 -40.41 -2.02
CA GLN A 273 -12.99 -41.46 -2.39
C GLN A 273 -12.25 -42.56 -3.15
N SER A 274 -11.95 -43.65 -2.43
CA SER A 274 -11.42 -44.93 -2.92
C SER A 274 -9.97 -44.98 -3.45
N ASP A 275 -9.37 -46.17 -3.43
CA ASP A 275 -7.98 -46.46 -3.81
C ASP A 275 -7.66 -46.25 -5.31
N GLU A 276 -8.63 -45.79 -6.10
CA GLU A 276 -8.44 -45.41 -7.50
C GLU A 276 -8.44 -43.88 -7.63
N ILE A 277 -7.28 -43.34 -8.01
CA ILE A 277 -7.08 -41.91 -8.25
C ILE A 277 -7.74 -41.54 -9.58
N ASP A 278 -8.96 -41.02 -9.54
CA ASP A 278 -9.55 -40.34 -10.69
C ASP A 278 -8.91 -38.95 -10.83
N LEU A 279 -7.82 -38.88 -11.59
CA LEU A 279 -7.00 -37.69 -11.82
C LEU A 279 -7.78 -36.51 -12.43
N ASP A 280 -8.97 -36.76 -12.99
CA ASP A 280 -9.83 -35.71 -13.58
C ASP A 280 -10.88 -35.14 -12.63
N ALA A 281 -11.19 -35.82 -11.51
CA ALA A 281 -12.13 -35.34 -10.49
C ALA A 281 -11.56 -34.22 -9.60
N ALA A 282 -10.23 -34.04 -9.61
CA ALA A 282 -9.51 -33.04 -8.80
C ALA A 282 -9.77 -31.57 -9.24
N LYS A 283 -10.64 -31.30 -10.22
CA LYS A 283 -10.80 -29.96 -10.81
C LYS A 283 -11.97 -29.13 -10.24
N GLU A 284 -12.95 -29.75 -9.59
CA GLU A 284 -14.13 -29.02 -9.10
C GLU A 284 -14.06 -28.80 -7.57
N PRO A 285 -14.40 -27.58 -7.07
CA PRO A 285 -14.51 -27.34 -5.64
C PRO A 285 -15.57 -28.26 -5.02
N THR A 286 -15.26 -28.85 -3.87
CA THR A 286 -16.16 -29.75 -3.15
C THR A 286 -16.72 -29.08 -1.90
N TRP A 287 -17.94 -29.46 -1.53
CA TRP A 287 -18.59 -28.98 -0.33
C TRP A 287 -17.91 -29.51 0.94
N ALA A 288 -17.94 -28.71 2.00
CA ALA A 288 -17.34 -28.98 3.28
C ALA A 288 -18.21 -28.42 4.41
N SER A 289 -18.49 -29.25 5.41
CA SER A 289 -19.18 -28.89 6.65
C SER A 289 -18.17 -28.58 7.77
N PRO A 290 -18.51 -27.74 8.76
CA PRO A 290 -17.68 -27.56 9.96
C PRO A 290 -17.31 -28.88 10.69
N ASP A 291 -18.12 -29.93 10.50
CA ASP A 291 -17.92 -31.26 11.09
C ASP A 291 -16.90 -32.13 10.35
N ASP A 292 -16.53 -31.76 9.11
CA ASP A 292 -15.59 -32.54 8.27
C ASP A 292 -14.13 -32.47 8.76
N GLY A 293 -13.85 -31.63 9.76
CA GLY A 293 -12.51 -31.36 10.27
C GLY A 293 -11.68 -30.46 9.35
N PRO A 294 -10.33 -30.53 9.44
CA PRO A 294 -9.45 -29.68 8.64
C PRO A 294 -9.51 -30.00 7.15
N LEU A 295 -9.52 -28.96 6.32
CA LEU A 295 -9.55 -29.08 4.86
C LEU A 295 -8.14 -28.84 4.30
N ALA A 296 -7.61 -29.84 3.59
CA ALA A 296 -6.30 -29.76 2.95
C ALA A 296 -6.43 -29.47 1.44
N PHE A 297 -5.59 -28.55 0.96
CA PHE A 297 -5.46 -28.16 -0.43
C PHE A 297 -4.01 -28.42 -0.87
N GLU A 298 -3.80 -29.23 -1.90
CA GLU A 298 -2.47 -29.38 -2.52
C GLU A 298 -2.25 -28.26 -3.53
N VAL A 299 -1.05 -27.69 -3.52
CA VAL A 299 -0.72 -26.47 -4.25
C VAL A 299 0.50 -26.69 -5.14
N ASP A 300 1.59 -27.25 -4.59
CA ASP A 300 2.85 -27.52 -5.29
C ASP A 300 3.31 -26.38 -6.22
N CYS A 301 3.27 -25.15 -5.70
CA CYS A 301 3.57 -23.94 -6.47
C CYS A 301 4.85 -23.28 -5.95
N VAL A 302 5.81 -23.01 -6.84
CA VAL A 302 6.99 -22.21 -6.49
C VAL A 302 6.58 -20.74 -6.37
N VAL A 303 6.92 -20.14 -5.24
CA VAL A 303 6.58 -18.77 -4.90
C VAL A 303 7.81 -18.00 -4.45
N HIS A 304 7.86 -16.73 -4.83
CA HIS A 304 8.93 -15.79 -4.51
C HIS A 304 8.36 -14.37 -4.47
N GLY A 305 8.91 -13.53 -3.61
CA GLY A 305 8.43 -12.16 -3.38
C GLY A 305 7.04 -12.11 -2.76
N ASP A 306 6.25 -11.14 -3.22
CA ASP A 306 4.88 -10.84 -2.79
C ASP A 306 3.85 -11.84 -3.33
N ILE A 307 3.04 -12.40 -2.42
CA ILE A 307 2.04 -13.43 -2.69
C ILE A 307 0.69 -12.99 -2.13
N LEU A 308 -0.37 -13.23 -2.89
CA LEU A 308 -1.74 -13.08 -2.41
C LEU A 308 -2.46 -14.43 -2.46
N LEU A 309 -2.85 -14.91 -1.28
CA LEU A 309 -3.82 -15.99 -1.10
C LEU A 309 -5.24 -15.42 -1.09
N ARG A 310 -6.14 -16.03 -1.86
CA ARG A 310 -7.57 -15.73 -1.85
C ARG A 310 -8.40 -17.01 -1.73
N CYS A 311 -9.23 -17.10 -0.70
CA CYS A 311 -10.21 -18.16 -0.54
C CYS A 311 -11.58 -17.69 -1.02
N ARG A 312 -12.27 -18.53 -1.81
CA ARG A 312 -13.63 -18.26 -2.30
C ARG A 312 -14.53 -19.45 -2.10
N HIS A 313 -15.81 -19.17 -1.93
CA HIS A 313 -16.89 -20.12 -1.88
C HIS A 313 -17.62 -20.13 -3.23
N LEU A 314 -17.81 -21.31 -3.83
CA LEU A 314 -18.73 -21.52 -4.94
C LEU A 314 -20.13 -21.85 -4.39
N ASP A 315 -21.08 -20.93 -4.54
CA ASP A 315 -22.44 -21.08 -4.02
C ASP A 315 -23.30 -21.95 -4.95
N ASP A 316 -24.47 -22.37 -4.48
CA ASP A 316 -25.40 -23.27 -5.16
C ASP A 316 -25.94 -22.70 -6.48
N ASP A 317 -25.99 -21.37 -6.61
CA ASP A 317 -26.37 -20.67 -7.83
C ASP A 317 -25.20 -20.49 -8.82
N GLY A 318 -24.02 -21.03 -8.49
CA GLY A 318 -22.78 -20.88 -9.26
C GLY A 318 -22.06 -19.55 -9.02
N SER A 319 -22.58 -18.68 -8.15
CA SER A 319 -21.92 -17.44 -7.79
C SER A 319 -20.67 -17.70 -6.93
N ARG A 320 -19.72 -16.77 -6.98
CA ARG A 320 -18.43 -16.92 -6.28
C ARG A 320 -18.31 -15.86 -5.21
N VAL A 321 -18.43 -16.26 -3.95
CA VAL A 321 -18.35 -15.36 -2.80
C VAL A 321 -16.91 -15.34 -2.26
N SER A 322 -16.36 -14.15 -2.00
CA SER A 322 -15.04 -14.04 -1.35
C SER A 322 -15.17 -14.40 0.12
N MET A 323 -14.32 -15.30 0.60
CA MET A 323 -14.32 -15.74 2.00
C MET A 323 -13.28 -14.94 2.80
N PHE A 324 -12.01 -15.05 2.41
CA PHE A 324 -10.93 -14.28 3.00
C PHE A 324 -9.75 -14.13 2.03
N ARG A 325 -8.83 -13.23 2.37
CA ARG A 325 -7.55 -13.07 1.69
C ARG A 325 -6.41 -12.97 2.69
N ALA A 326 -5.20 -13.24 2.23
CA ALA A 326 -3.98 -12.93 2.95
C ALA A 326 -2.89 -12.57 1.96
N ALA A 327 -2.33 -11.36 2.07
CA ALA A 327 -1.09 -11.02 1.38
C ALA A 327 0.10 -11.24 2.31
N LEU A 328 1.18 -11.81 1.79
CA LEU A 328 2.41 -12.08 2.51
C LEU A 328 3.61 -12.03 1.56
N HIS A 329 4.80 -11.79 2.10
CA HIS A 329 6.04 -11.85 1.36
C HIS A 329 6.77 -13.13 1.73
N SER A 330 7.04 -14.01 0.75
CA SER A 330 7.68 -15.32 0.97
C SER A 330 9.01 -15.24 1.69
N GLY A 331 9.80 -14.19 1.45
CA GLY A 331 11.07 -13.98 2.12
C GLY A 331 10.99 -13.77 3.64
N PHE A 332 9.80 -13.47 4.18
CA PHE A 332 9.53 -13.43 5.63
C PHE A 332 8.72 -14.64 6.12
N ALA A 333 8.31 -15.53 5.20
CA ALA A 333 7.70 -16.80 5.58
C ALA A 333 8.79 -17.80 6.01
N PRO A 334 8.54 -18.61 7.05
CA PRO A 334 9.43 -19.70 7.43
C PRO A 334 9.47 -20.77 6.34
N VAL A 335 10.59 -21.51 6.29
CA VAL A 335 10.61 -22.83 5.66
C VAL A 335 10.01 -23.80 6.67
N GLY A 336 8.85 -24.37 6.37
CA GLY A 336 8.01 -25.11 7.32
C GLY A 336 6.59 -24.56 7.34
N VAL A 337 6.01 -24.44 8.54
CA VAL A 337 4.59 -24.06 8.70
C VAL A 337 4.48 -22.57 9.02
N LEU A 338 3.72 -21.83 8.20
CA LEU A 338 3.22 -20.49 8.52
C LEU A 338 1.73 -20.57 8.87
N ARG A 339 1.40 -20.37 10.15
CA ARG A 339 0.00 -20.27 10.60
C ARG A 339 -0.48 -18.83 10.52
N LEU A 340 -1.65 -18.63 9.91
CA LEU A 340 -2.38 -17.36 9.93
C LEU A 340 -3.71 -17.56 10.67
N ALA A 341 -3.84 -16.92 11.84
CA ALA A 341 -5.07 -16.95 12.63
C ALA A 341 -6.18 -16.11 11.98
N LYS A 342 -7.44 -16.27 12.42
CA LYS A 342 -8.60 -15.48 11.96
C LYS A 342 -8.33 -13.97 11.97
N SER A 343 -7.73 -13.46 13.06
CA SER A 343 -7.38 -12.04 13.22
C SER A 343 -6.39 -11.53 12.16
N GLN A 344 -5.67 -12.44 11.50
CA GLN A 344 -4.65 -12.15 10.49
C GLN A 344 -5.15 -12.30 9.04
N LEU A 345 -6.42 -12.63 8.83
CA LEU A 345 -7.01 -12.88 7.51
C LEU A 345 -7.99 -11.76 7.12
N ASP A 346 -7.75 -11.13 5.97
CA ASP A 346 -8.60 -10.05 5.48
C ASP A 346 -10.01 -10.58 5.17
N GLY A 347 -11.03 -9.91 5.70
CA GLY A 347 -12.43 -10.33 5.58
C GLY A 347 -12.84 -11.27 6.72
N ALA A 348 -12.09 -12.35 6.96
CA ALA A 348 -12.39 -13.29 8.04
C ALA A 348 -12.21 -12.70 9.45
N CYS A 349 -11.28 -11.76 9.64
CA CYS A 349 -10.96 -11.15 10.93
C CYS A 349 -12.16 -10.50 11.63
N SER A 350 -13.19 -10.10 10.88
CA SER A 350 -14.41 -9.47 11.37
C SER A 350 -15.70 -10.22 10.98
N ASP A 351 -15.59 -11.47 10.53
CA ASP A 351 -16.71 -12.26 10.03
C ASP A 351 -17.06 -13.39 11.00
N ASP A 352 -18.28 -13.35 11.52
CA ASP A 352 -18.78 -14.29 12.54
C ASP A 352 -19.05 -15.69 11.98
N ARG A 353 -19.04 -15.86 10.64
CA ARG A 353 -19.12 -17.19 10.00
C ARG A 353 -17.86 -18.03 10.22
N PHE A 354 -16.76 -17.39 10.65
CA PHE A 354 -15.52 -18.04 11.05
C PHE A 354 -15.46 -18.16 12.57
N GLN A 355 -15.10 -19.33 13.07
CA GLN A 355 -14.90 -19.55 14.51
C GLN A 355 -13.67 -18.78 15.03
N ASN A 356 -13.63 -18.45 16.31
CA ASN A 356 -12.56 -17.60 16.87
C ASN A 356 -11.18 -18.27 16.84
N ASP A 357 -11.13 -19.59 16.96
CA ASP A 357 -9.93 -20.43 16.84
C ASP A 357 -9.58 -20.80 15.39
N PHE A 358 -10.29 -20.25 14.41
CA PHE A 358 -10.02 -20.52 12.99
C PHE A 358 -8.61 -20.03 12.61
N PHE A 359 -7.88 -20.88 11.89
CA PHE A 359 -6.61 -20.55 11.24
C PHE A 359 -6.47 -21.26 9.89
N ILE A 360 -5.50 -20.79 9.09
CA ILE A 360 -4.97 -21.51 7.94
C ILE A 360 -3.47 -21.71 8.10
N ASP A 361 -2.99 -22.93 7.85
CA ASP A 361 -1.58 -23.27 7.82
C ASP A 361 -1.10 -23.34 6.36
N LEU A 362 0.00 -22.65 6.06
CA LEU A 362 0.69 -22.71 4.78
C LEU A 362 2.01 -23.46 4.98
N ILE A 363 2.23 -24.51 4.20
CA ILE A 363 3.41 -25.39 4.33
C ILE A 363 4.37 -25.08 3.19
N PHE A 364 5.51 -24.50 3.55
CA PHE A 364 6.59 -24.12 2.64
C PHE A 364 7.77 -25.09 2.75
N GLU A 365 8.37 -25.41 1.60
CA GLU A 365 9.61 -26.16 1.49
C GLU A 365 10.66 -25.36 0.69
N PRO A 366 11.96 -25.65 0.84
CA PRO A 366 12.97 -25.08 -0.04
C PRO A 366 12.67 -25.43 -1.50
N ALA A 367 12.72 -24.46 -2.41
CA ALA A 367 12.66 -24.76 -3.83
C ALA A 367 14.04 -25.26 -4.32
N THR A 368 14.03 -26.26 -5.19
CA THR A 368 15.19 -26.49 -6.07
C THR A 368 15.27 -25.34 -7.06
N LYS A 369 16.48 -24.85 -7.37
CA LYS A 369 16.73 -23.66 -8.22
C LYS A 369 15.71 -23.55 -9.37
N THR A 370 15.12 -22.37 -9.51
CA THR A 370 14.19 -22.04 -10.59
C THR A 370 14.85 -21.13 -11.61
N ASP A 371 14.56 -21.35 -12.90
CA ASP A 371 14.97 -20.48 -14.00
C ASP A 371 14.14 -19.18 -14.10
N GLU A 372 13.31 -18.87 -13.08
CA GLU A 372 12.48 -17.67 -13.09
C GLU A 372 13.26 -16.45 -12.60
N GLU A 373 13.41 -15.46 -13.49
CA GLU A 373 13.97 -14.16 -13.16
C GLU A 373 13.17 -13.47 -12.05
N PRO A 374 13.83 -13.00 -10.97
CA PRO A 374 13.17 -12.27 -9.89
C PRO A 374 12.53 -10.99 -10.43
N SER A 375 11.41 -10.57 -9.85
CA SER A 375 10.82 -9.30 -10.26
C SER A 375 11.77 -8.15 -9.93
N HIS A 376 11.68 -7.04 -10.66
CA HIS A 376 12.50 -5.84 -10.40
C HIS A 376 12.44 -5.39 -8.93
N TYR A 377 11.26 -5.50 -8.28
CA TYR A 377 11.09 -5.19 -6.87
C TYR A 377 11.73 -6.22 -5.93
N ASP A 378 11.79 -7.49 -6.32
CA ASP A 378 12.49 -8.52 -5.55
C ASP A 378 14.01 -8.35 -5.65
N ALA A 379 14.51 -7.98 -6.84
CA ALA A 379 15.92 -7.68 -7.05
C ALA A 379 16.39 -6.51 -6.18
N LEU A 380 15.55 -5.48 -6.01
CA LEU A 380 15.82 -4.37 -5.10
C LEU A 380 16.08 -4.83 -3.66
N LEU A 381 15.28 -5.77 -3.17
CA LEU A 381 15.32 -6.26 -1.79
C LEU A 381 16.38 -7.35 -1.57
N HIS A 382 17.05 -7.80 -2.64
CA HIS A 382 18.15 -8.75 -2.56
C HIS A 382 19.23 -8.25 -1.60
N ARG A 383 19.83 -9.15 -0.81
CA ARG A 383 20.78 -8.80 0.26
C ARG A 383 22.00 -8.01 -0.23
N ASP A 384 22.40 -8.28 -1.47
CA ASP A 384 23.57 -7.66 -2.10
C ASP A 384 23.24 -6.35 -2.83
N SER A 385 21.98 -5.92 -2.81
CA SER A 385 21.55 -4.65 -3.42
C SER A 385 22.15 -3.44 -2.71
N ARG A 386 22.49 -2.39 -3.48
CA ARG A 386 22.90 -1.08 -2.98
C ARG A 386 21.86 -0.44 -2.06
N PHE A 387 20.60 -0.84 -2.20
CA PHE A 387 19.50 -0.46 -1.30
C PHE A 387 19.85 -0.63 0.18
N TRP A 388 20.54 -1.71 0.56
CA TRP A 388 20.90 -1.95 1.96
C TRP A 388 21.98 -0.99 2.48
N ALA A 389 22.84 -0.47 1.61
CA ALA A 389 23.76 0.60 1.99
C ALA A 389 23.00 1.89 2.31
N GLU A 390 21.96 2.19 1.53
CA GLU A 390 21.07 3.34 1.74
C GLU A 390 20.27 3.20 3.04
N VAL A 391 19.67 2.03 3.31
CA VAL A 391 18.97 1.75 4.58
C VAL A 391 19.91 1.96 5.79
N ARG A 392 21.14 1.43 5.73
CA ARG A 392 22.14 1.63 6.79
C ARG A 392 22.55 3.10 6.94
N ALA A 393 22.72 3.82 5.82
CA ALA A 393 23.05 5.25 5.84
C ALA A 393 21.91 6.06 6.47
N ARG A 394 20.65 5.72 6.20
CA ARG A 394 19.47 6.33 6.81
C ARG A 394 19.40 6.11 8.30
N LYS A 395 19.56 4.86 8.75
CA LYS A 395 19.56 4.53 10.18
C LYS A 395 20.60 5.36 10.95
N ARG A 396 21.79 5.57 10.35
CA ARG A 396 22.81 6.49 10.90
C ARG A 396 22.36 7.95 10.92
N ARG A 397 21.84 8.48 9.80
CA ARG A 397 21.35 9.88 9.72
C ARG A 397 20.25 10.16 10.74
N VAL A 398 19.32 9.22 10.96
CA VAL A 398 18.26 9.36 11.96
C VAL A 398 18.83 9.34 13.38
N ALA A 399 19.75 8.42 13.68
CA ALA A 399 20.43 8.38 14.98
C ALA A 399 21.24 9.66 15.27
N GLU A 400 21.96 10.17 14.27
CA GLU A 400 22.72 11.43 14.37
C GLU A 400 21.80 12.64 14.59
N LYS A 401 20.67 12.72 13.87
CA LYS A 401 19.65 13.75 14.09
C LYS A 401 19.07 13.68 15.50
N LYS A 402 18.83 12.48 16.05
CA LYS A 402 18.33 12.28 17.42
C LYS A 402 19.32 12.80 18.45
N ILE A 403 20.59 12.39 18.34
CA ILE A 403 21.68 12.89 19.22
C ILE A 403 21.80 14.42 19.13
N ASN A 404 21.78 14.98 17.91
CA ASN A 404 21.91 16.41 17.72
C ASN A 404 20.69 17.18 18.26
N ASN A 405 19.47 16.64 18.14
CA ASN A 405 18.27 17.23 18.71
C ASN A 405 18.26 17.15 20.23
N GLU A 406 18.66 16.03 20.83
CA GLU A 406 18.82 15.90 22.29
C GLU A 406 19.85 16.91 22.83
N THR A 407 20.97 17.11 22.12
CA THR A 407 21.99 18.10 22.47
C THR A 407 21.52 19.55 22.24
N LYS A 408 20.60 19.79 21.29
CA LYS A 408 20.01 21.10 21.00
C LYS A 408 18.84 21.46 21.91
N ILE A 409 18.10 20.50 22.47
CA ILE A 409 17.02 20.78 23.44
C ILE A 409 17.59 21.47 24.70
N ASP A 410 18.87 21.26 25.01
CA ASP A 410 19.60 21.99 26.05
C ASP A 410 20.03 23.42 25.64
N ALA A 411 19.80 23.85 24.38
CA ALA A 411 20.32 25.14 23.85
C ALA A 411 19.36 25.98 22.96
N ALA A 412 18.33 25.42 22.30
CA ALA A 412 17.33 26.17 21.51
C ALA A 412 16.14 25.29 21.04
N ALA A 413 15.02 25.94 20.69
CA ALA A 413 13.79 25.31 20.18
C ALA A 413 14.00 24.44 18.92
N PRO A 414 13.24 23.33 18.77
CA PRO A 414 13.43 22.36 17.69
C PRO A 414 13.13 22.91 16.29
N ASP A 415 13.80 22.36 15.27
CA ASP A 415 13.61 22.72 13.85
C ASP A 415 12.14 22.47 13.42
N PRO A 416 11.43 23.48 12.87
CA PRO A 416 10.00 23.40 12.58
C PRO A 416 9.64 22.45 11.43
N VAL A 417 10.64 21.94 10.69
CA VAL A 417 10.41 21.08 9.50
C VAL A 417 10.06 19.64 9.87
N PHE A 418 10.45 19.15 11.07
CA PHE A 418 10.29 17.74 11.46
C PHE A 418 9.90 17.53 12.93
N ALA A 419 9.55 18.58 13.67
CA ALA A 419 9.10 18.46 15.05
C ALA A 419 7.64 17.97 15.10
N ILE A 420 7.45 16.65 15.21
CA ILE A 420 6.15 16.07 15.56
C ILE A 420 6.21 15.77 17.06
N GLY A 421 5.49 16.55 17.86
CA GLY A 421 5.35 16.37 19.30
C GLY A 421 4.31 15.33 19.66
N ALA A 422 4.45 14.71 20.84
CA ALA A 422 3.52 13.68 21.34
C ALA A 422 2.07 14.20 21.58
N GLU A 423 1.86 15.51 21.61
CA GLU A 423 0.56 16.18 21.80
C GLU A 423 0.30 17.30 20.76
N ASP A 424 0.70 17.12 19.50
CA ASP A 424 0.48 18.20 18.51
C ASP A 424 -1.01 18.42 18.20
N PRO A 425 -1.51 19.67 18.32
CA PRO A 425 -2.86 20.01 17.89
C PRO A 425 -3.06 19.74 16.38
N PRO A 426 -4.31 19.70 15.88
CA PRO A 426 -4.61 19.67 14.45
C PRO A 426 -3.71 20.66 13.68
N PRO A 427 -3.11 20.26 12.54
CA PRO A 427 -2.37 21.21 11.72
C PRO A 427 -3.25 22.43 11.45
N SER A 428 -2.65 23.61 11.51
CA SER A 428 -3.40 24.85 11.33
C SER A 428 -4.06 24.84 9.94
N PRO A 429 -5.27 25.40 9.78
CA PRO A 429 -5.91 25.51 8.48
C PRO A 429 -4.93 26.14 7.49
N PRO A 430 -4.74 25.53 6.30
CA PRO A 430 -3.79 26.05 5.33
C PRO A 430 -4.18 27.50 4.98
N GLN A 431 -3.20 28.40 5.01
CA GLN A 431 -3.42 29.79 4.60
C GLN A 431 -3.12 29.94 3.10
N PRO A 432 -3.91 30.71 2.34
CA PRO A 432 -3.62 30.97 0.93
C PRO A 432 -2.23 31.63 0.77
N LYS A 433 -1.29 30.96 0.09
CA LYS A 433 0.07 31.48 -0.13
C LYS A 433 0.11 32.49 -1.29
N GLN A 434 0.94 33.52 -1.18
CA GLN A 434 1.25 34.44 -2.29
C GLN A 434 2.28 33.78 -3.24
N GLN A 435 2.06 33.94 -4.55
CA GLN A 435 2.82 33.27 -5.62
C GLN A 435 4.33 33.50 -5.52
N GLN A 436 5.11 32.41 -5.48
CA GLN A 436 6.55 32.41 -5.69
C GLN A 436 6.91 31.60 -6.95
N PRO A 437 8.00 31.93 -7.65
CA PRO A 437 8.34 31.32 -8.93
C PRO A 437 8.75 29.84 -8.76
N HIS A 438 8.25 29.02 -9.68
CA HIS A 438 8.38 27.56 -9.72
C HIS A 438 9.83 27.07 -9.87
N ILE A 439 10.13 25.90 -9.27
CA ILE A 439 11.27 25.05 -9.63
C ILE A 439 11.02 24.48 -11.04
N ALA A 440 12.05 24.46 -11.88
CA ALA A 440 11.95 23.97 -13.25
C ALA A 440 11.65 22.47 -13.28
N THR A 441 10.67 22.07 -14.08
CA THR A 441 10.20 20.68 -14.27
C THR A 441 11.33 19.69 -14.61
N ASP A 442 12.41 20.19 -15.22
CA ASP A 442 13.56 19.39 -15.62
C ASP A 442 14.40 18.88 -14.43
N GLU A 443 14.55 19.67 -13.35
CA GLU A 443 15.27 19.23 -12.14
C GLU A 443 14.46 18.17 -11.37
N LEU A 444 13.13 18.29 -11.38
CA LEU A 444 12.23 17.29 -10.79
C LEU A 444 12.30 15.97 -11.55
N LEU A 445 12.29 16.01 -12.88
CA LEU A 445 12.45 14.83 -13.73
C LEU A 445 13.82 14.16 -13.50
N GLU A 446 14.89 14.93 -13.32
CA GLU A 446 16.21 14.39 -13.02
C GLU A 446 16.26 13.71 -11.64
N ARG A 447 15.63 14.29 -10.60
CA ARG A 447 15.57 13.66 -9.26
C ARG A 447 14.67 12.43 -9.22
N LEU A 448 13.53 12.45 -9.92
CA LEU A 448 12.69 11.26 -10.09
C LEU A 448 13.45 10.17 -10.87
N ALA A 449 14.23 10.54 -11.88
CA ALA A 449 15.10 9.62 -12.60
C ALA A 449 16.25 9.08 -11.72
N GLN A 450 16.81 9.89 -10.80
CA GLN A 450 17.79 9.41 -9.80
C GLN A 450 17.16 8.45 -8.79
N ALA A 451 15.90 8.71 -8.38
CA ALA A 451 15.13 7.76 -7.59
C ALA A 451 14.94 6.46 -8.39
N ASP A 452 14.51 6.52 -9.65
CA ASP A 452 14.40 5.34 -10.53
C ASP A 452 15.77 4.65 -10.74
N ALA A 453 16.88 5.36 -10.81
CA ALA A 453 18.23 4.81 -10.95
C ALA A 453 18.72 4.05 -9.70
N LEU A 454 18.29 4.44 -8.50
CA LEU A 454 18.47 3.61 -7.28
C LEU A 454 17.79 2.24 -7.41
N PHE A 455 16.76 2.13 -8.25
CA PHE A 455 15.96 0.92 -8.45
C PHE A 455 16.39 0.11 -9.69
N ASP A 456 16.89 0.74 -10.76
CA ASP A 456 17.31 0.06 -12.01
C ASP A 456 18.70 -0.60 -11.94
N ASP A 457 19.68 -0.03 -11.22
CA ASP A 457 21.07 -0.55 -11.13
C ASP A 457 21.18 -1.86 -10.29
N ALA A 458 20.19 -2.16 -9.44
CA ALA A 458 20.20 -3.34 -8.57
C ALA A 458 20.07 -4.65 -9.36
N ALA A 459 19.32 -4.63 -10.47
CA ALA A 459 19.17 -5.79 -11.35
C ALA A 459 20.48 -6.09 -12.13
N THR A 460 21.21 -5.04 -12.54
CA THR A 460 22.46 -5.18 -13.30
C THR A 460 23.62 -5.65 -12.41
N ALA A 461 23.67 -5.19 -11.15
CA ALA A 461 24.68 -5.60 -10.18
C ALA A 461 24.48 -7.05 -9.69
N ALA A 462 23.23 -7.50 -9.51
CA ALA A 462 22.93 -8.89 -9.17
C ALA A 462 23.29 -9.85 -10.32
N ALA A 463 22.97 -9.49 -11.56
CA ALA A 463 23.36 -10.26 -12.75
C ALA A 463 24.89 -10.35 -12.94
N ALA A 464 25.62 -9.28 -12.62
CA ALA A 464 27.09 -9.26 -12.69
C ALA A 464 27.76 -10.11 -11.58
N ALA A 465 27.16 -10.17 -10.39
CA ALA A 465 27.67 -10.97 -9.28
C ALA A 465 27.47 -12.48 -9.50
N ASP A 466 26.39 -12.90 -10.15
CA ASP A 466 26.18 -14.30 -10.54
C ASP A 466 27.10 -14.72 -11.70
N GLN A 467 27.36 -13.84 -12.67
CA GLN A 467 28.35 -14.11 -13.74
C GLN A 467 29.78 -14.27 -13.19
N GLN A 468 30.17 -13.48 -12.19
CA GLN A 468 31.49 -13.63 -11.55
C GLN A 468 31.62 -14.95 -10.77
N ARG A 469 30.53 -15.49 -10.21
CA ARG A 469 30.53 -16.80 -9.54
C ARG A 469 30.57 -17.97 -10.52
N GLU A 470 30.02 -17.82 -11.72
CA GLU A 470 30.15 -18.83 -12.78
C GLU A 470 31.55 -18.86 -13.41
N GLU A 471 32.24 -17.72 -13.51
CA GLU A 471 33.61 -17.65 -14.05
C GLU A 471 34.68 -18.17 -13.07
N GLU A 472 34.47 -18.09 -11.75
CA GLU A 472 35.37 -18.66 -10.74
C GLU A 472 35.14 -20.17 -10.46
N GLY A 473 34.10 -20.77 -11.06
CA GLY A 473 33.75 -22.20 -10.94
C GLY A 473 34.55 -23.18 -11.82
N GLY A 474 35.72 -22.77 -12.32
CA GLY A 474 36.60 -23.61 -13.15
C GLY A 474 37.48 -24.55 -12.31
N ALA A 475 37.21 -25.85 -12.41
CA ALA A 475 37.84 -26.97 -11.70
C ALA A 475 39.37 -26.87 -11.44
N ALA A 476 39.76 -27.09 -10.18
CA ALA A 476 41.10 -27.55 -9.79
C ALA A 476 40.98 -28.75 -8.83
N PRO A 477 41.85 -29.78 -8.93
CA PRO A 477 41.70 -31.03 -8.17
C PRO A 477 42.16 -30.87 -6.72
N ALA A 478 41.43 -31.50 -5.78
CA ALA A 478 41.74 -31.50 -4.36
C ALA A 478 42.97 -32.39 -4.03
N PRO A 479 43.84 -32.01 -3.06
CA PRO A 479 44.83 -32.91 -2.48
C PRO A 479 44.18 -33.77 -1.37
N GLN A 480 44.39 -35.09 -1.44
CA GLN A 480 43.68 -36.11 -0.67
C GLN A 480 44.37 -36.49 0.67
N ASP A 481 45.31 -35.70 1.19
CA ASP A 481 46.21 -36.18 2.27
C ASP A 481 45.96 -35.58 3.67
N ASP A 482 44.94 -34.73 3.86
CA ASP A 482 44.69 -34.06 5.16
C ASP A 482 43.45 -34.58 5.93
N ILE A 483 42.74 -35.60 5.44
CA ILE A 483 41.53 -36.14 6.11
C ILE A 483 41.87 -37.19 7.19
N ASP A 484 42.97 -37.93 7.03
CA ASP A 484 43.32 -39.02 7.97
C ASP A 484 43.90 -38.52 9.32
N LEU A 485 44.41 -37.28 9.37
CA LEU A 485 44.97 -36.67 10.58
C LEU A 485 43.90 -36.06 11.50
N LEU A 486 42.75 -35.65 10.95
CA LEU A 486 41.63 -35.05 11.73
C LEU A 486 40.72 -36.12 12.36
N GLU A 487 40.60 -37.31 11.77
CA GLU A 487 39.81 -38.40 12.35
C GLU A 487 40.47 -39.06 13.56
N GLN A 488 41.80 -38.92 13.72
CA GLN A 488 42.54 -39.47 14.85
C GLN A 488 42.43 -38.59 16.11
N GLU A 489 42.36 -37.26 15.97
CA GLU A 489 42.19 -36.33 17.11
C GLU A 489 40.75 -36.32 17.67
N LEU A 490 39.74 -36.71 16.89
CA LEU A 490 38.34 -36.81 17.32
C LEU A 490 38.01 -38.06 18.15
N ARG A 491 38.93 -39.04 18.25
CA ARG A 491 38.72 -40.29 19.02
C ARG A 491 39.20 -40.25 20.47
N GLU A 492 39.97 -39.24 20.88
CA GLU A 492 40.56 -39.16 22.24
C GLU A 492 39.96 -38.06 23.14
N ALA A 493 38.99 -37.27 22.68
CA ALA A 493 38.35 -36.25 23.50
C ALA A 493 37.12 -36.79 24.26
N ALA A 494 37.18 -36.79 25.59
CA ALA A 494 36.01 -37.07 26.44
C ALA A 494 34.91 -36.01 26.23
N PRO A 495 33.61 -36.39 26.31
CA PRO A 495 32.52 -35.48 25.99
C PRO A 495 32.40 -34.33 27.01
N PRO A 496 32.15 -33.08 26.56
CA PRO A 496 31.90 -31.96 27.44
C PRO A 496 30.52 -32.09 28.12
N PRO A 497 30.32 -31.50 29.33
CA PRO A 497 29.03 -31.49 29.99
C PRO A 497 28.01 -30.68 29.17
N ALA A 498 26.76 -31.13 29.17
CA ALA A 498 25.67 -30.54 28.40
C ALA A 498 25.50 -29.03 28.68
N PRO A 499 25.33 -28.19 27.64
CA PRO A 499 24.99 -26.79 27.83
C PRO A 499 23.56 -26.68 28.36
N ALA A 500 23.35 -25.77 29.32
CA ALA A 500 22.02 -25.36 29.75
C ALA A 500 21.30 -24.63 28.59
N ASP A 501 20.01 -24.89 28.44
CA ASP A 501 19.17 -24.32 27.39
C ASP A 501 19.22 -22.78 27.39
N PRO A 502 19.42 -22.13 26.23
CA PRO A 502 19.23 -20.68 26.10
C PRO A 502 17.72 -20.34 26.14
N PRO A 503 17.33 -19.16 26.65
CA PRO A 503 15.93 -18.74 26.58
C PRO A 503 15.54 -18.51 25.12
N ALA A 504 14.36 -19.00 24.74
CA ALA A 504 13.77 -18.74 23.44
C ALA A 504 13.31 -17.28 23.37
N ASP A 505 14.14 -16.42 22.79
CA ASP A 505 13.71 -15.09 22.33
C ASP A 505 12.88 -15.24 21.05
N THR A 506 11.66 -15.73 21.20
CA THR A 506 10.57 -15.53 20.24
C THR A 506 9.71 -14.40 20.75
N PHE A 507 9.69 -13.27 20.02
CA PHE A 507 8.86 -12.12 20.32
C PHE A 507 7.38 -12.52 20.35
N ASP A 508 6.73 -12.31 21.49
CA ASP A 508 5.34 -12.67 21.77
C ASP A 508 4.40 -11.59 21.23
N ILE A 509 3.64 -11.93 20.20
CA ILE A 509 2.70 -11.03 19.53
C ILE A 509 1.46 -10.75 20.41
N ASP A 510 1.12 -11.64 21.36
CA ASP A 510 0.02 -11.42 22.29
C ASP A 510 0.38 -10.32 23.32
N ALA A 511 1.68 -10.18 23.64
CA ALA A 511 2.19 -9.05 24.43
C ALA A 511 2.07 -7.71 23.69
N PHE A 512 2.17 -7.72 22.36
CA PHE A 512 1.98 -6.53 21.53
C PHE A 512 0.50 -6.14 21.39
N GLU A 513 -0.42 -7.11 21.27
CA GLU A 513 -1.87 -6.82 21.34
C GLU A 513 -2.29 -6.28 22.71
N THR A 514 -1.62 -6.72 23.78
CA THR A 514 -1.81 -6.18 25.14
C THR A 514 -1.36 -4.72 25.22
N TYR A 515 -0.19 -4.38 24.67
CA TYR A 515 0.33 -3.00 24.61
C TYR A 515 -0.61 -2.05 23.83
N LEU A 516 -1.21 -2.51 22.73
CA LEU A 516 -2.18 -1.70 21.97
C LEU A 516 -3.48 -1.46 22.75
N ASN A 517 -3.89 -2.40 23.60
CA ASN A 517 -5.07 -2.25 24.46
C ASN A 517 -4.80 -1.35 25.69
N GLU A 518 -3.55 -1.26 26.16
CA GLU A 518 -3.14 -0.39 27.26
C GLU A 518 -3.10 1.11 26.90
N LEU A 519 -3.14 1.46 25.61
CA LEU A 519 -3.13 2.84 25.15
C LEU A 519 -4.43 3.63 25.43
N GLY A 520 -5.51 2.96 25.87
CA GLY A 520 -6.73 3.57 26.41
C GLY A 520 -7.52 4.50 25.45
N PRO A 521 -8.83 4.69 25.63
CA PRO A 521 -9.56 5.74 24.94
C PRO A 521 -9.18 7.13 25.52
N PRO A 522 -9.23 8.21 24.72
CA PRO A 522 -9.01 9.57 25.24
C PRO A 522 -10.05 9.91 26.30
N ALA A 523 -9.60 10.57 27.37
CA ALA A 523 -10.44 11.01 28.48
C ALA A 523 -11.62 11.84 27.97
N ALA A 524 -12.84 11.44 28.35
CA ALA A 524 -14.03 12.25 28.13
C ALA A 524 -13.94 13.52 28.99
N GLU A 525 -13.94 14.69 28.35
CA GLU A 525 -14.12 15.96 29.05
C GLU A 525 -15.49 15.99 29.73
N GLU A 526 -15.49 16.32 31.02
CA GLU A 526 -16.69 16.50 31.83
C GLU A 526 -17.55 17.64 31.25
N GLU A 527 -18.75 17.29 30.74
CA GLU A 527 -19.82 18.26 30.51
C GLU A 527 -20.25 18.85 31.87
N ASN A 528 -19.82 20.09 32.10
CA ASN A 528 -20.23 20.88 33.24
C ASN A 528 -21.70 21.29 33.06
N ALA A 529 -22.57 20.67 33.84
CA ALA A 529 -23.98 21.04 33.96
C ALA A 529 -24.11 22.45 34.55
N VAL A 530 -24.61 23.41 33.78
CA VAL A 530 -25.13 24.67 34.30
C VAL A 530 -26.65 24.58 34.31
N ALA A 531 -27.21 24.55 35.52
CA ALA A 531 -28.63 24.74 35.77
C ALA A 531 -29.05 26.18 35.43
N VAL A 532 -30.06 26.32 34.56
CA VAL A 532 -31.34 27.04 34.73
C VAL A 532 -32.07 27.05 33.39
#